data_AF-A0A9N9IZG8-F1
#
_entry.id   AF-A0A9N9IZG8-F1
#
_cell.length_a   1.000
_cell.length_b   1.000
_cell.length_c   1.000
_cell.angle_alpha   90.00
_cell.angle_beta   90.00
_cell.angle_gamma   90.00
#
_symmetry.space_group_name_H-M   'P 1'
#
loop_
_entity.id
_entity.type
_entity.pdbx_description
1 polymer ?
#
loop_
_entity_poly.entity_id
_entity_poly.type
_entity_poly.pdbx_seq_one_letter_code
_entity_poly.pdbx_strand_id
1 'polypeptide(L)'
;NTMFFDKMTVRPSKDLKDEVERAMVNENLDKELMKVFNTCGHFLPRKIVIGHKLYRKSNLLANHENNNQIAIIQQAEWKNTE
;
A
#
# COMPACT_ATOMS: atom_id res chain seq x y z
N ASN A 1 -13.52 -11.52 8.19
CA ASN A 1 -13.36 -10.79 9.46
C ASN A 1 -12.76 -9.43 9.15
N THR A 2 -13.11 -8.34 9.83
CA THR A 2 -12.60 -6.99 9.52
C THR A 2 -12.19 -6.26 10.78
N MET A 3 -10.98 -5.70 10.78
CA MET A 3 -10.42 -4.91 11.86
C MET A 3 -10.35 -3.44 11.44
N PHE A 4 -10.64 -2.54 12.37
CA PHE A 4 -10.62 -1.08 12.15
C PHE A 4 -9.67 -0.41 13.13
N PHE A 5 -8.93 0.58 12.63
CA PHE A 5 -8.10 1.49 13.40
C PHE A 5 -8.72 2.88 13.28
N ASP A 6 -9.46 3.29 14.31
CA ASP A 6 -10.04 4.63 14.35
C ASP A 6 -9.04 5.63 14.96
N LYS A 7 -8.92 6.81 14.35
CA LYS A 7 -8.05 7.90 14.81
C LYS A 7 -8.34 8.32 16.25
N MET A 8 -9.59 8.17 16.73
CA MET A 8 -9.95 8.48 18.11
C MET A 8 -9.49 7.40 19.11
N THR A 9 -9.28 6.17 18.64
CA THR A 9 -8.96 5.00 19.48
C THR A 9 -7.50 4.60 19.43
N VAL A 10 -6.80 4.92 18.34
CA VAL A 10 -5.38 4.64 18.18
C VAL A 10 -4.57 5.82 18.67
N ARG A 11 -3.67 5.56 19.62
CA ARG A 11 -2.75 6.57 20.16
C ARG A 11 -1.33 6.25 19.73
N PRO A 12 -0.52 7.25 19.34
CA PRO A 12 0.91 7.05 19.15
C PRO A 12 1.55 6.49 20.42
N SER A 13 2.50 5.57 20.26
CA SER A 13 3.34 5.12 21.37
C SER A 13 4.14 6.30 21.92
N LYS A 14 4.61 6.17 23.16
CA LYS A 14 5.49 7.17 23.77
C LYS A 14 6.74 7.37 22.91
N ASP A 15 7.37 6.27 22.51
CA ASP A 15 8.59 6.29 21.69
C ASP A 15 8.41 7.09 20.39
N LEU A 16 7.30 6.90 19.68
CA LEU A 16 7.01 7.68 18.46
C LEU A 16 6.86 9.17 18.74
N LYS A 17 6.21 9.54 19.85
CA LYS A 17 6.07 10.96 20.25
C LYS A 17 7.43 11.55 20.58
N ASP A 18 8.21 10.85 21.41
CA ASP A 18 9.51 11.31 21.86
C ASP A 18 10.48 11.47 20.65
N GLU A 19 10.41 10.59 19.64
CA GLU A 19 11.19 10.73 18.41
C GLU A 19 10.77 11.93 17.56
N VAL A 20 9.45 12.17 17.42
CA VAL A 20 8.93 13.33 16.69
C VAL A 20 9.34 14.62 17.40
N GLU A 21 9.20 14.69 18.73
CA GLU A 21 9.62 15.85 19.52
C GLU A 21 11.12 16.12 19.39
N ARG A 22 11.96 15.07 19.40
CA ARG A 22 13.40 15.19 19.13
C ARG A 22 13.70 15.72 17.73
N ALA A 23 12.97 15.25 16.71
CA ALA A 23 13.13 15.72 15.34
C ALA A 23 12.71 17.20 15.20
N MET A 24 11.68 17.63 15.94
CA MET A 24 11.13 18.99 15.88
C MET A 24 12.09 20.09 16.38
N VAL A 25 12.99 19.75 17.32
CA VAL A 25 13.97 20.70 17.87
C VAL A 25 15.30 20.70 17.14
N ASN A 26 15.45 19.88 16.09
CA ASN A 26 16.67 19.81 15.30
C ASN A 26 16.74 20.94 14.26
N GLU A 27 17.95 21.44 13.99
CA GLU A 27 18.19 22.44 12.94
C GLU A 27 17.76 21.97 11.55
N ASN A 28 17.78 20.66 11.29
CA ASN A 28 17.36 20.05 10.03
C ASN A 28 16.09 19.21 10.19
N LEU A 29 14.99 19.90 10.50
CA LEU A 29 13.67 19.33 10.75
C LEU A 29 13.24 18.31 9.70
N ASP A 30 13.29 18.67 8.42
CA ASP A 30 12.77 17.85 7.33
C ASP A 30 13.49 16.50 7.25
N LYS A 31 14.83 16.53 7.37
CA LYS A 31 15.64 15.31 7.33
C LYS A 31 15.37 14.41 8.52
N GLU A 32 15.30 14.98 9.73
CA GLU A 32 15.08 14.18 10.94
C GLU A 32 13.65 13.61 10.99
N LEU A 33 12.64 14.38 10.60
CA LEU A 33 11.26 13.90 10.55
C LEU A 33 11.09 12.80 9.50
N MET A 34 11.76 12.92 8.35
CA MET A 34 11.78 11.85 7.35
C MET A 34 12.43 10.57 7.86
N LYS A 35 13.47 10.62 8.70
CA LYS A 35 14.02 9.40 9.33
C LYS A 35 13.00 8.73 10.25
N VAL A 36 12.24 9.52 11.02
CA VAL A 36 11.17 8.98 11.88
C VAL A 36 10.13 8.26 11.03
N PHE A 37 9.65 8.88 9.95
CA PHE A 37 8.66 8.25 9.07
C PHE A 37 9.19 7.06 8.28
N ASN A 38 10.46 7.07 7.86
CA ASN A 38 11.08 5.93 7.20
C ASN A 38 11.19 4.71 8.13
N THR A 39 11.29 4.94 9.44
CA THR A 39 11.37 3.89 10.45
C THR A 39 9.98 3.37 10.83
N CYS A 40 9.03 4.27 11.08
CA CYS A 40 7.70 3.93 11.60
C CYS A 40 6.66 3.64 10.50
N GLY A 41 6.94 4.03 9.26
CA GLY A 41 6.02 4.01 8.14
C GLY A 41 5.25 5.32 7.97
N HIS A 42 4.89 5.61 6.71
CA HIS A 42 4.20 6.85 6.35
C HIS A 42 2.68 6.78 6.54
N PHE A 43 2.11 5.57 6.56
CA PHE A 43 0.67 5.37 6.60
C PHE A 43 0.28 4.29 7.62
N LEU A 44 -0.76 4.59 8.39
CA LEU A 44 -1.45 3.60 9.21
C LEU A 44 -2.74 3.16 8.48
N PRO A 45 -2.94 1.86 8.23
CA PRO A 45 -4.18 1.40 7.61
C PRO A 45 -5.37 1.65 8.55
N ARG A 46 -6.43 2.28 8.03
CA ARG A 46 -7.68 2.50 8.79
C ARG A 46 -8.54 1.24 8.91
N LYS A 47 -8.46 0.34 7.94
CA LYS A 47 -9.27 -0.87 7.85
C LYS A 47 -8.43 -2.00 7.28
N ILE A 48 -8.45 -3.15 7.94
CA ILE A 48 -7.79 -4.37 7.49
C ILE A 48 -8.84 -5.48 7.37
N VAL A 49 -8.90 -6.11 6.21
CA VAL A 49 -9.73 -7.30 6.00
C VAL A 49 -8.88 -8.53 6.29
N ILE A 50 -9.33 -9.35 7.24
CA ILE A 50 -8.61 -10.54 7.71
C ILE A 50 -9.36 -11.79 7.20
N GLY A 51 -8.61 -12.69 6.58
CA GLY A 51 -9.09 -13.93 5.99
C GLY A 51 -8.35 -14.26 4.69
N HIS A 52 -8.84 -15.26 3.97
CA HIS A 52 -8.26 -15.68 2.69
C HIS A 52 -8.74 -14.77 1.56
N LYS A 53 -7.82 -14.41 0.66
CA LYS A 53 -8.16 -13.69 -0.58
C LYS A 53 -7.23 -14.11 -1.70
N LEU A 54 -7.82 -14.50 -2.83
CA LEU A 54 -7.10 -14.77 -4.07
C LEU A 54 -7.02 -13.47 -4.88
N TYR A 55 -5.81 -13.09 -5.30
CA TYR A 55 -5.58 -11.96 -6.17
C TYR A 55 -4.87 -12.42 -7.44
N ARG A 56 -5.35 -12.01 -8.62
CA ARG A 56 -4.61 -12.10 -9.88
C ARG A 56 -4.07 -10.70 -10.18
N LYS A 57 -2.74 -10.55 -10.18
CA LYS A 57 -2.09 -9.35 -10.72
C LYS A 57 -1.74 -9.63 -12.17
N SER A 58 -2.15 -8.75 -13.08
CA SER A 58 -1.78 -8.78 -14.48
C SER A 58 -1.07 -7.47 -14.82
N ASN A 59 0.09 -7.56 -15.45
CA ASN A 59 0.75 -6.40 -16.03
C ASN A 59 0.06 -6.09 -17.36
N LEU A 60 -0.31 -4.83 -17.58
CA LEU A 60 -0.78 -4.40 -18.89
C LEU A 60 0.47 -4.25 -19.77
N LEU A 61 0.66 -5.14 -20.74
CA LEU A 61 1.64 -4.94 -21.80
C LEU A 61 1.09 -3.85 -22.73
N ALA A 62 1.43 -2.60 -22.46
CA ALA A 62 1.15 -1.50 -23.36
C ALA A 62 2.13 -1.57 -24.55
N ASN A 63 1.88 -2.50 -25.49
CA ASN A 63 2.55 -2.46 -26.78
C ASN A 63 1.98 -1.28 -27.56
N HIS A 64 2.81 -0.26 -27.81
CA HIS A 64 2.43 0.87 -28.68
C HIS A 64 2.26 0.45 -30.15
N GLU A 65 2.52 -0.82 -30.50
CA GLU A 65 2.42 -1.34 -31.86
C GLU A 65 1.92 -2.79 -31.89
N ASN A 66 0.59 -2.98 -31.94
CA ASN A 66 -0.09 -3.96 -32.82
C ASN A 66 -1.54 -4.18 -32.36
N ASN A 67 -2.48 -3.48 -33.00
CA ASN A 67 -3.93 -3.67 -32.83
C ASN A 67 -4.44 -5.06 -33.24
N ASN A 68 -3.60 -5.93 -33.81
CA ASN A 68 -4.03 -7.23 -34.33
C ASN A 68 -3.85 -8.42 -33.36
N GLN A 69 -3.20 -8.25 -32.21
CA GLN A 69 -2.99 -9.37 -31.26
C GLN A 69 -4.00 -9.45 -30.11
N ILE A 70 -4.79 -8.38 -29.88
CA ILE A 70 -5.76 -8.32 -28.79
C ILE A 70 -6.93 -9.31 -29.00
N ALA A 71 -7.26 -9.64 -30.25
CA ALA A 71 -8.35 -10.58 -30.56
C ALA A 71 -8.05 -12.04 -30.18
N ILE A 72 -6.77 -12.44 -30.15
CA ILE A 72 -6.38 -13.84 -29.95
C ILE A 72 -6.43 -14.24 -28.47
N ILE A 73 -6.13 -13.31 -27.56
CA ILE A 73 -6.11 -13.60 -26.11
C ILE A 73 -7.54 -13.76 -25.56
N GLN A 74 -8.52 -13.03 -26.08
CA GLN A 74 -9.91 -13.10 -25.61
C GLN A 74 -10.62 -14.42 -25.99
N GLN A 75 -10.21 -15.09 -27.09
CA GLN A 75 -10.83 -16.36 -27.51
C GLN A 75 -10.27 -17.59 -26.77
N ALA A 76 -9.07 -17.50 -26.19
CA ALA A 76 -8.43 -18.64 -25.52
C ALA A 76 -8.93 -18.85 -24.07
N GLU A 77 -9.38 -17.80 -23.37
CA GLU A 77 -9.78 -17.90 -21.97
C GLU A 77 -11.20 -18.48 -21.74
N TRP A 78 -12.01 -18.72 -22.78
CA TRP A 78 -13.39 -19.24 -22.64
C TRP A 78 -13.62 -20.66 -23.17
N LYS A 79 -12.58 -21.36 -23.69
CA LYS A 79 -12.73 -22.73 -24.22
C LYS A 79 -12.27 -23.86 -23.30
N ASN A 80 -11.72 -23.54 -22.12
CA ASN A 80 -11.18 -24.54 -21.18
C ASN A 80 -11.98 -24.63 -19.87
N THR A 81 -13.31 -24.62 -19.98
CA THR A 81 -14.21 -25.06 -18.90
C THR A 81 -15.37 -25.83 -19.52
N GLU A 82 -15.11 -27.09 -19.86
CA GLU A 82 -16.06 -28.20 -19.83
C GLU A 82 -15.37 -29.42 -19.22
#